data_AF-A0A368GH66-F1
#
_entry.id   AF-A0A368GH66-F1
#
_cell.length_a   1.000
_cell.length_b   1.000
_cell.length_c   1.000
_cell.angle_alpha   90.00
_cell.angle_beta   90.00
_cell.angle_gamma   90.00
#
_symmetry.space_group_name_H-M   'P 1'
#
loop_
_entity.id
_entity.type
_entity.pdbx_description
1 polymer ?
#
loop_
_entity_poly.entity_id
_entity_poly.type
_entity_poly.pdbx_seq_one_letter_code
_entity_poly.pdbx_strand_id
1 'polypeptide(L)'
;MALLKLCALVLLGLSLAVQCAPQKKFRRHMVRGRPMSGFVPKPMRNEKFAGKNLAVAGLFQNKVDHFNSSNSATYNQRYWYNDQWYKPGGPAFLMLGGESAEDPYWVEDGMKHSFFS
;
A
#
# COMPACT_ATOMS: atom_id res chain seq x y z
N MET A 1 -16.44 3.74 59.46
CA MET A 1 -15.32 4.69 59.28
C MET A 1 -14.06 4.04 58.72
N ALA A 2 -13.60 2.89 59.22
CA ALA A 2 -12.37 2.22 58.74
C ALA A 2 -12.49 1.64 57.31
N LEU A 3 -13.63 1.02 56.97
CA LEU A 3 -13.88 0.41 55.67
C LEU A 3 -13.87 1.43 54.51
N LEU A 4 -14.48 2.60 54.73
CA LEU A 4 -14.51 3.69 53.74
C LEU A 4 -13.11 4.25 53.45
N LYS A 5 -12.25 4.32 54.48
CA LYS A 5 -10.85 4.75 54.35
C LYS A 5 -10.01 3.71 53.59
N LEU A 6 -10.26 2.42 53.78
CA LEU A 6 -9.59 1.36 53.01
C LEU A 6 -9.96 1.42 51.52
N CYS A 7 -11.24 1.59 51.19
CA CYS A 7 -11.67 1.73 49.80
C CYS A 7 -11.04 2.96 49.13
N ALA A 8 -10.97 4.10 49.85
CA ALA A 8 -10.33 5.31 49.32
C ALA A 8 -8.84 5.10 49.01
N LEU A 9 -8.10 4.38 49.86
CA LEU A 9 -6.69 4.06 49.63
C LEU A 9 -6.47 3.11 48.44
N VAL A 10 -7.34 2.12 48.27
CA VAL A 10 -7.28 1.19 47.12
C VAL A 10 -7.56 1.92 45.81
N LEU A 11 -8.56 2.80 45.78
CA LEU A 11 -8.90 3.61 44.60
C LEU A 11 -7.79 4.62 44.25
N LEU A 12 -7.12 5.19 45.25
CA LEU A 12 -5.98 6.09 45.04
C LEU A 12 -4.75 5.33 44.50
N GLY A 13 -4.49 4.11 45.00
CA GLY A 13 -3.42 3.25 44.49
C GLY A 13 -3.63 2.78 43.05
N LEU A 14 -4.87 2.44 42.69
CA LEU A 14 -5.23 2.05 41.31
C LEU A 14 -5.07 3.21 40.31
N SER A 15 -5.43 4.43 40.71
CA SER A 15 -5.33 5.61 39.83
C SER A 15 -3.87 6.06 39.59
N LEU A 16 -2.99 5.91 40.59
CA LEU A 16 -1.54 6.13 40.43
C LEU A 16 -0.88 5.09 39.51
N ALA A 17 -1.31 3.83 39.55
CA ALA A 17 -0.80 2.78 38.67
C ALA A 17 -1.14 3.02 37.19
N VAL A 18 -2.31 3.62 36.90
CA VAL A 18 -2.74 3.96 35.53
C VAL A 18 -1.89 5.08 34.92
N GLN A 19 -1.41 6.02 35.74
CA GLN A 19 -0.54 7.12 35.27
C GLN A 19 0.90 6.66 34.98
N CYS A 20 1.33 5.53 35.55
CA CYS A 20 2.66 4.96 35.35
C CYS A 20 2.74 4.02 34.13
N ALA A 21 1.62 3.78 33.42
CA ALA A 21 1.65 3.03 32.18
C ALA A 21 2.47 3.80 31.14
N PRO A 22 3.61 3.26 30.66
CA PRO A 22 4.45 3.95 29.70
C PRO A 22 3.65 4.17 28.42
N GLN A 23 3.31 5.43 28.14
CA GLN A 23 2.79 5.85 26.85
C GLN A 23 3.80 5.41 25.79
N LYS A 24 3.40 4.50 24.89
CA LYS A 24 4.23 4.11 23.75
C LYS A 24 4.40 5.34 22.85
N LYS A 25 5.40 6.17 23.13
CA LYS A 25 5.80 7.29 22.27
C LYS A 25 6.28 6.69 20.95
N PHE A 26 5.40 6.68 19.96
CA PHE A 26 5.75 6.31 18.59
C PHE A 26 6.73 7.36 18.04
N ARG A 27 8.04 7.10 18.17
CA ARG A 27 9.05 7.92 17.51
C ARG A 27 9.10 7.53 16.05
N ARG A 28 8.62 8.42 15.18
CA ARG A 28 8.82 8.30 13.74
C ARG A 28 10.32 8.46 13.49
N HIS A 29 11.01 7.37 13.17
CA HIS A 29 12.37 7.43 12.68
C HIS A 29 12.36 8.09 11.29
N MET A 30 12.66 9.39 11.26
CA MET A 30 12.93 10.14 10.04
C MET A 30 14.44 10.14 9.83
N VAL A 31 14.90 9.61 8.69
CA VAL A 31 16.31 9.63 8.29
C VAL A 31 16.44 10.62 7.13
N ARG A 32 17.27 11.65 7.29
CA ARG A 32 17.49 12.70 6.26
C ARG A 32 16.19 13.35 5.76
N GLY A 33 15.24 13.60 6.66
CA GLY A 33 13.95 14.22 6.32
C GLY A 33 12.90 13.28 5.69
N ARG A 34 13.23 12.00 5.49
CA ARG A 34 12.30 11.00 4.94
C ARG A 34 11.91 9.97 6.01
N PRO A 35 10.64 9.58 6.12
CA PRO A 35 10.26 8.42 6.93
C PRO A 35 10.95 7.16 6.37
N MET A 36 11.45 6.29 7.24
CA MET A 36 12.07 5.02 6.83
C MET A 36 11.17 4.14 5.94
N SER A 37 9.85 4.33 6.01
CA SER A 37 8.85 3.61 5.21
C SER A 37 8.27 4.43 4.05
N GLY A 38 8.86 5.58 3.71
CA GLY A 38 8.29 6.51 2.72
C GLY A 38 7.07 7.29 3.25
N PHE A 39 6.54 8.20 2.41
CA PHE A 39 5.42 9.09 2.76
C PHE A 39 4.05 8.45 2.55
N VAL A 40 3.99 7.39 1.76
CA VAL A 40 2.78 6.60 1.54
C VAL A 40 2.97 5.32 2.34
N PRO A 41 2.14 5.04 3.35
CA PRO A 41 2.16 3.72 3.99
C PRO A 41 1.93 2.69 2.89
N LYS A 42 2.70 1.59 2.90
CA LYS A 42 2.41 0.49 2.00
C LYS A 42 0.95 0.10 2.19
N PRO A 43 0.14 0.06 1.14
CA PRO A 43 -1.25 -0.32 1.29
C PRO A 43 -1.29 -1.73 1.89
N MET A 44 -2.20 -1.95 2.84
CA MET A 44 -2.32 -3.26 3.47
C MET A 44 -2.76 -4.26 2.39
N ARG A 45 -1.99 -5.35 2.22
CA ARG A 45 -2.35 -6.43 1.30
C ARG A 45 -3.77 -6.89 1.65
N ASN A 46 -4.70 -6.68 0.72
CA ASN A 46 -6.07 -7.12 0.91
C ASN A 46 -6.15 -8.65 0.84
N GLU A 47 -6.40 -9.28 1.98
CA GLU A 47 -6.49 -10.75 2.10
C GLU A 47 -7.57 -11.35 1.19
N LYS A 48 -8.57 -10.56 0.77
CA LYS A 48 -9.61 -10.98 -0.18
C LYS A 48 -9.05 -11.30 -1.57
N PHE A 49 -7.94 -10.68 -1.94
CA PHE A 49 -7.29 -10.82 -3.25
C PHE A 49 -5.94 -11.57 -3.14
N ALA A 50 -5.37 -11.66 -1.94
CA ALA A 50 -4.16 -12.43 -1.69
C ALA A 50 -4.32 -13.89 -2.15
N GLY A 51 -3.50 -14.30 -3.13
CA GLY A 51 -3.44 -15.68 -3.62
C GLY A 51 -4.39 -16.01 -4.77
N LYS A 52 -5.17 -15.05 -5.28
CA LYS A 52 -6.05 -15.28 -6.44
C LYS A 52 -5.34 -15.20 -7.80
N ASN A 53 -4.09 -14.69 -7.85
CA ASN A 53 -3.30 -14.51 -9.08
C ASN A 53 -4.12 -13.86 -10.20
N LEU A 54 -4.75 -12.72 -9.91
CA LEU A 54 -5.67 -12.05 -10.82
C LEU A 54 -4.92 -11.22 -11.86
N ALA A 55 -3.70 -10.79 -11.54
CA ALA A 55 -2.84 -10.10 -12.48
C ALA A 55 -2.07 -11.10 -13.36
N VAL A 56 -2.24 -10.98 -14.68
CA VAL A 56 -1.48 -11.74 -15.67
C VAL A 56 -0.39 -10.85 -16.25
N ALA A 57 0.84 -11.37 -16.31
CA ALA A 57 1.97 -10.68 -16.93
C ALA A 57 1.92 -10.84 -18.46
N GLY A 58 2.04 -9.72 -19.16
CA GLY A 58 2.22 -9.66 -20.60
C GLY A 58 3.53 -8.98 -21.00
N LEU A 59 3.94 -9.20 -22.25
CA LEU A 59 5.07 -8.51 -22.87
C LEU A 59 4.57 -7.72 -24.07
N PHE A 60 4.99 -6.46 -24.16
CA PHE A 60 4.74 -5.56 -25.26
C PHE A 60 6.07 -5.21 -25.94
N GLN A 61 6.16 -5.40 -27.24
CA GLN A 61 7.36 -5.01 -27.99
C GLN A 61 7.30 -3.51 -28.29
N ASN A 62 8.11 -2.75 -27.57
CA ASN A 62 8.23 -1.31 -27.77
C ASN A 62 9.52 -0.97 -28.53
N LYS A 63 9.51 0.13 -29.27
CA LYS A 63 10.73 0.66 -29.90
C LYS A 63 11.66 1.20 -28.82
N VAL A 64 12.97 1.03 -29.02
CA VAL A 64 13.98 1.65 -28.16
C VAL A 64 14.03 3.16 -28.37
N ASP A 65 13.84 3.60 -29.61
CA ASP A 65 13.86 5.01 -30.01
C ASP A 65 12.67 5.31 -30.92
N HIS A 66 11.78 6.17 -30.45
CA HIS A 66 10.58 6.60 -31.21
C HIS A 66 10.84 7.80 -32.10
N PHE A 67 11.99 8.47 -31.96
CA PHE A 67 12.34 9.68 -32.71
C PHE A 67 13.18 9.36 -33.95
N ASN A 68 13.86 8.22 -33.98
CA ASN A 68 14.62 7.75 -35.13
C ASN A 68 13.85 6.67 -35.92
N SER A 69 13.32 7.04 -37.07
CA SER A 69 12.56 6.13 -37.95
C SER A 69 13.41 5.02 -38.58
N SER A 70 14.74 5.20 -38.67
CA SER A 70 15.67 4.21 -39.21
C SER A 70 16.10 3.17 -38.16
N ASN A 71 15.86 3.43 -36.88
CA ASN A 71 16.18 2.48 -35.81
C ASN A 71 15.03 1.47 -35.65
N SER A 72 15.32 0.19 -35.93
CA SER A 72 14.38 -0.92 -35.80
C SER A 72 14.52 -1.69 -34.47
N ALA A 73 15.40 -1.25 -33.57
CA ALA A 73 15.61 -1.91 -32.28
C ALA A 73 14.35 -1.86 -31.42
N THR A 74 13.99 -3.01 -30.85
CA THR A 74 12.85 -3.16 -29.94
C THR A 74 13.28 -3.81 -28.64
N TYR A 75 12.48 -3.57 -27.59
CA TYR A 75 12.63 -4.22 -26.29
C TYR A 75 11.28 -4.70 -25.78
N ASN A 76 11.31 -5.72 -24.93
CA ASN A 76 10.11 -6.28 -24.31
C ASN A 76 9.76 -5.49 -23.04
N GLN A 77 8.79 -4.59 -23.15
CA GLN A 77 8.19 -3.92 -22.00
C GLN A 77 7.20 -4.85 -21.33
N ARG A 78 7.41 -5.13 -20.05
CA ARG A 78 6.47 -5.92 -19.25
C ARG A 78 5.31 -5.05 -18.79
N TYR A 79 4.10 -5.60 -18.84
CA TYR A 79 2.90 -5.00 -18.27
C TYR A 79 2.10 -6.07 -17.52
N TRP A 80 1.19 -5.62 -16.67
CA TRP A 80 0.25 -6.49 -15.97
C TRP A 80 -1.17 -6.06 -16.34
N TYR A 81 -2.06 -7.03 -16.53
CA TYR A 81 -3.47 -6.76 -16.79
C TYR A 81 -4.37 -7.68 -15.96
N ASN A 82 -5.59 -7.22 -15.74
CA ASN A 82 -6.65 -7.97 -15.09
C ASN A 82 -7.96 -7.64 -15.82
N ASP A 83 -8.59 -8.66 -16.38
CA ASP A 83 -9.81 -8.55 -17.17
C ASP A 83 -11.08 -8.95 -16.39
N GLN A 84 -10.95 -9.29 -15.09
CA GLN A 84 -12.06 -9.76 -14.25
C GLN A 84 -13.27 -8.81 -14.25
N TRP A 85 -13.05 -7.51 -14.37
CA TRP A 85 -14.09 -6.48 -14.38
C TRP A 85 -14.30 -5.83 -15.75
N TYR A 86 -13.53 -6.24 -16.75
CA TYR A 86 -13.67 -5.72 -18.11
C TYR A 86 -14.93 -6.27 -18.76
N LYS A 87 -15.62 -5.43 -19.53
CA LYS A 87 -16.74 -5.84 -20.41
C LYS A 87 -16.38 -5.48 -21.84
N PRO A 88 -16.66 -6.33 -22.84
CA PRO A 88 -16.41 -6.00 -24.24
C PRO A 88 -17.05 -4.66 -24.63
N GLY A 89 -16.25 -3.77 -25.23
CA GLY A 89 -16.67 -2.40 -25.58
C GLY A 89 -16.67 -1.39 -24.43
N GLY A 90 -16.32 -1.83 -23.21
CA GLY A 90 -16.13 -0.96 -22.05
C GLY A 90 -14.76 -0.25 -22.04
N PRO A 91 -14.57 0.73 -21.14
CA PRO A 91 -13.32 1.45 -21.00
C PRO A 91 -12.20 0.56 -20.43
N ALA A 92 -10.98 0.79 -20.88
CA ALA A 92 -9.78 0.23 -20.28
C ALA A 92 -9.08 1.29 -19.42
N PHE A 93 -8.67 0.90 -18.21
CA PHE A 93 -7.91 1.77 -17.32
C PHE A 93 -6.43 1.45 -17.44
N LEU A 94 -5.63 2.46 -17.84
CA LEU A 94 -4.19 2.34 -17.98
C LEU A 94 -3.51 3.04 -16.80
N MET A 95 -2.74 2.29 -16.04
CA MET A 95 -1.84 2.85 -15.03
C MET A 95 -0.44 2.92 -15.61
N LEU A 96 0.22 4.06 -15.47
CA LEU A 96 1.60 4.25 -15.89
C LEU A 96 2.50 4.13 -14.66
N GLY A 97 3.44 3.19 -14.70
CA GLY A 97 4.44 3.03 -13.66
C GLY A 97 5.28 4.30 -13.47
N GLY A 98 5.62 4.60 -12.21
CA GLY A 98 6.63 5.60 -11.86
C GLY A 98 8.04 5.00 -11.85
N GLU A 99 8.97 5.61 -11.10
CA GLU A 99 10.39 5.17 -11.01
C GLU A 99 10.64 3.86 -10.24
N SER A 100 9.62 3.14 -9.77
CA SER A 100 9.77 1.92 -8.97
C SER A 100 9.22 0.70 -9.71
N ALA A 101 9.80 -0.47 -9.42
CA ALA A 101 9.38 -1.73 -10.01
C ALA A 101 7.87 -1.94 -9.81
N GLU A 102 7.18 -2.21 -10.92
CA GLU A 102 5.74 -2.37 -10.95
C GLU A 102 5.36 -3.73 -10.37
N ASP A 103 4.71 -3.70 -9.21
CA ASP A 103 4.24 -4.88 -8.48
C ASP A 103 2.83 -5.26 -8.99
N PRO A 104 2.53 -6.55 -9.22
CA PRO A 104 1.20 -6.99 -9.66
C PRO A 104 0.06 -6.53 -8.74
N TYR A 105 0.36 -6.22 -7.47
CA TYR A 105 -0.59 -5.68 -6.51
C TYR A 105 -1.44 -4.50 -7.02
N TRP A 106 -0.89 -3.63 -7.87
CA TRP A 106 -1.61 -2.46 -8.38
C TRP A 106 -2.80 -2.81 -9.29
N VAL A 107 -2.72 -3.92 -10.00
CA VAL A 107 -3.75 -4.37 -10.95
C VAL A 107 -4.76 -5.32 -10.28
N GLU A 108 -4.46 -5.77 -9.06
CA GLU A 108 -5.36 -6.61 -8.25
C GLU A 108 -6.20 -5.78 -7.28
N ASP A 109 -5.57 -4.93 -6.46
CA ASP A 109 -6.23 -4.22 -5.35
C ASP A 109 -6.22 -2.69 -5.56
N GLY A 110 -5.14 -2.15 -6.14
CA GLY A 110 -4.98 -0.71 -6.39
C GLY A 110 -6.07 -0.12 -7.30
N MET A 111 -6.42 -0.81 -8.39
CA MET A 111 -7.45 -0.35 -9.33
C MET A 111 -8.81 -0.07 -8.67
N LYS A 112 -9.24 -0.92 -7.72
CA LYS A 112 -10.55 -0.73 -7.09
C LYS A 112 -10.56 0.51 -6.20
N HIS A 113 -9.49 0.74 -5.43
CA HIS A 113 -9.45 1.85 -4.49
C HIS A 113 -9.28 3.21 -5.20
N SER A 114 -8.57 3.25 -6.32
CA SER A 114 -8.28 4.49 -7.04
C SER A 114 -9.33 4.92 -8.06
N PHE A 115 -10.09 3.97 -8.65
CA PHE A 115 -11.03 4.28 -9.75
C PHE A 115 -12.50 4.02 -9.44
N PHE A 116 -12.80 3.27 -8.38
CA PHE A 116 -14.18 2.89 -8.03
C PHE A 116 -14.58 3.33 -6.61
N SER A 117 -13.87 4.31 -6.03
CA SER A 117 -14.22 4.95 -4.75
C SER A 117 -15.03 6.22 -4.94
#